data_AF-A0A7X8RD29-F1
#
_entry.id   AF-A0A7X8RD29-F1
#
_cell.length_a   1.000
_cell.length_b   1.000
_cell.length_c   1.000
_cell.angle_alpha   90.00
_cell.angle_beta   90.00
_cell.angle_gamma   90.00
#
_symmetry.space_group_name_H-M   'P 1'
#
loop_
_entity.id
_entity.type
_entity.pdbx_description
1 polymer ?
#
loop_
_entity_poly.entity_id
_entity_poly.type
_entity_poly.pdbx_seq_one_letter_code
_entity_poly.pdbx_strand_id
1 'polypeptide(L)'
;MKKGLSIILLITIILGGIWWSEQQQTSLRDSVLRLHVIANSDSLTDQALKIEVKNKIVTTMQSEFGAARSQQEARQLALRNKAELEETARQVISDYGYSYPVQVEVGEYDFPTKTYGDFVLPQGKYEAVRVVIGEGQGQNWWCVLFPPLCLVSSSDQGLSLGSAPQAEISWKCLELLPQGARLGGLQKPAAEPSNEQ
;
A
#
# COMPACT_ATOMS: atom_id res chain seq x y z
N MET A 1 49.19 15.69 0.70
CA MET A 1 48.54 15.40 -0.60
C MET A 1 47.72 14.11 -0.57
N LYS A 2 48.29 12.95 -0.22
CA LYS A 2 47.55 11.66 -0.18
C LYS A 2 46.30 11.66 0.73
N LYS A 3 46.39 12.27 1.93
CA LYS A 3 45.26 12.38 2.88
C LYS A 3 44.09 13.21 2.35
N GLY A 4 44.38 14.28 1.58
CA GLY A 4 43.34 15.11 0.95
C GLY A 4 42.64 14.39 -0.19
N LEU A 5 43.37 13.60 -0.99
CA LEU A 5 42.81 12.77 -2.05
C LEU A 5 41.87 11.68 -1.48
N SER A 6 42.24 11.04 -0.37
CA SER A 6 41.38 10.05 0.30
C SER A 6 40.09 10.66 0.86
N ILE A 7 40.14 11.89 1.39
CA ILE A 7 38.95 12.60 1.87
C ILE A 7 38.02 12.95 0.71
N ILE A 8 38.57 13.45 -0.40
CA ILE A 8 37.77 13.76 -1.60
C ILE A 8 37.10 12.50 -2.15
N LEU A 9 37.82 11.37 -2.23
CA LEU A 9 37.26 10.10 -2.67
C LEU A 9 36.14 9.59 -1.75
N LEU A 10 36.30 9.75 -0.44
CA LEU A 10 35.26 9.35 0.52
C LEU A 10 34.00 10.22 0.37
N ILE A 11 34.18 11.53 0.18
CA ILE A 11 33.09 12.48 -0.05
C ILE A 11 32.36 12.15 -1.36
N THR A 12 33.08 11.85 -2.45
CA THR A 12 32.43 11.51 -3.73
C THR A 12 31.64 10.20 -3.63
N ILE A 13 32.10 9.21 -2.87
CA ILE A 13 31.34 7.97 -2.62
C ILE A 13 30.08 8.25 -1.80
N ILE A 14 30.18 9.03 -0.73
CA ILE A 14 29.02 9.37 0.12
C ILE A 14 27.99 10.16 -0.68
N LEU A 15 28.41 11.18 -1.42
CA LEU A 15 27.52 11.96 -2.29
C LEU A 15 26.89 11.04 -3.33
N GLY A 16 27.67 10.21 -4.04
CA GLY A 16 27.11 9.26 -5.01
C GLY A 16 26.06 8.31 -4.40
N GLY A 17 26.27 7.83 -3.18
CA GLY A 17 25.33 6.97 -2.46
C GLY A 17 24.02 7.67 -2.09
N ILE A 18 24.08 8.95 -1.69
CA ILE A 18 22.89 9.75 -1.38
C ILE A 18 22.03 9.95 -2.64
N TRP A 19 22.66 10.36 -3.75
CA TRP A 19 21.96 10.57 -5.03
C TRP A 19 21.33 9.28 -5.54
N TRP A 20 22.01 8.14 -5.40
CA TRP A 20 21.48 6.82 -5.78
C TRP A 20 20.27 6.40 -4.93
N SER A 21 20.30 6.70 -3.63
CA SER A 21 19.19 6.41 -2.72
C SER A 21 17.94 7.23 -3.06
N GLU A 22 18.13 8.51 -3.37
CA GLU A 22 17.03 9.42 -3.72
C GLU A 22 16.36 9.01 -5.04
N GLN A 23 17.15 8.68 -6.06
CA GLN A 23 16.63 8.25 -7.37
C GLN A 23 15.74 7.00 -7.28
N GLN A 24 16.16 5.99 -6.50
CA GLN A 24 15.35 4.79 -6.28
C GLN A 24 14.01 5.15 -5.61
N GLN A 25 14.06 5.96 -4.55
CA GLN A 25 12.84 6.30 -3.83
C GLN A 25 11.85 7.11 -4.68
N THR A 26 12.33 7.97 -5.57
CA THR A 26 11.49 8.65 -6.57
C THR A 26 10.85 7.65 -7.53
N SER A 27 11.63 6.71 -8.07
CA SER A 27 11.10 5.69 -9.00
C SER A 27 10.01 4.82 -8.37
N LEU A 28 10.12 4.50 -7.09
CA LEU A 28 9.06 3.79 -6.36
C LEU A 28 7.81 4.65 -6.18
N ARG A 29 7.95 5.91 -5.77
CA ARG A 29 6.80 6.81 -5.58
C ARG A 29 6.01 6.96 -6.87
N ASP A 30 6.70 7.05 -7.99
CA ASP A 30 6.10 7.22 -9.32
C ASP A 30 5.53 5.92 -9.91
N SER A 31 5.70 4.79 -9.21
CA SER A 31 5.23 3.48 -9.66
C SER A 31 3.99 2.99 -8.92
N VAL A 32 3.64 3.61 -7.78
CA VAL A 32 2.55 3.15 -6.91
C VAL A 32 1.48 4.21 -6.67
N LEU A 33 0.22 3.79 -6.67
CA LEU A 33 -0.88 4.55 -6.11
C LEU A 33 -1.29 3.88 -4.80
N ARG A 34 -1.16 4.60 -3.68
CA ARG A 34 -1.48 4.06 -2.36
C ARG A 34 -2.94 4.31 -1.98
N LEU A 35 -3.40 3.62 -0.95
CA LEU A 35 -4.70 3.86 -0.31
C LEU A 35 -4.48 3.97 1.18
N HIS A 36 -5.18 4.91 1.81
CA HIS A 36 -5.39 4.85 3.24
C HIS A 36 -6.80 5.21 3.64
N VAL A 37 -7.32 4.42 4.57
CA VAL A 37 -8.65 4.61 5.15
C VAL A 37 -8.47 4.99 6.61
N ILE A 38 -9.07 6.11 7.01
CA ILE A 38 -8.98 6.66 8.36
C ILE A 38 -10.31 6.39 9.05
N ALA A 39 -10.26 5.70 10.18
CA ALA A 39 -11.45 5.40 10.96
C ALA A 39 -11.99 6.66 11.65
N ASN A 40 -13.28 6.64 11.98
CA ASN A 40 -13.91 7.71 12.76
C ASN A 40 -13.25 7.88 14.14
N SER A 41 -13.01 6.78 14.85
CA SER A 41 -12.31 6.75 16.15
C SER A 41 -11.47 5.48 16.33
N ASP A 42 -10.79 5.36 17.48
CA ASP A 42 -10.03 4.16 17.87
C ASP A 42 -10.87 3.06 18.56
N SER A 43 -12.20 3.22 18.59
CA SER A 43 -13.09 2.16 19.08
C SER A 43 -12.97 0.90 18.22
N LEU A 44 -13.12 -0.28 18.83
CA LEU A 44 -13.04 -1.55 18.09
C LEU A 44 -14.04 -1.63 16.94
N THR A 45 -15.22 -1.05 17.10
CA THR A 45 -16.26 -1.00 16.06
C THR A 45 -15.85 -0.13 14.87
N ASP A 46 -15.29 1.05 15.11
CA ASP A 46 -14.84 1.94 14.03
C ASP A 46 -13.59 1.38 13.33
N GLN A 47 -12.72 0.71 14.08
CA GLN A 47 -11.57 0.01 13.54
C GLN A 47 -11.99 -1.17 12.66
N ALA A 48 -13.03 -1.92 13.03
CA ALA A 48 -13.59 -2.97 12.19
C ALA A 48 -14.30 -2.40 10.95
N LEU A 49 -15.11 -1.36 11.12
CA LEU A 49 -15.84 -0.71 10.02
C LEU A 49 -14.89 -0.19 8.93
N LYS A 50 -13.76 0.42 9.32
CA LYS A 50 -12.70 0.84 8.39
C LYS A 50 -12.22 -0.29 7.47
N ILE A 51 -12.15 -1.50 8.00
CA ILE A 51 -11.62 -2.67 7.29
C ILE A 51 -12.63 -3.18 6.28
N GLU A 52 -13.90 -3.16 6.64
CA GLU A 52 -15.02 -3.47 5.75
C GLU A 52 -15.12 -2.45 4.60
N VAL A 53 -15.02 -1.16 4.91
CA VAL A 53 -14.97 -0.09 3.90
C VAL A 53 -13.79 -0.31 2.96
N LYS A 54 -12.60 -0.57 3.49
CA LYS A 54 -11.40 -0.87 2.70
C LYS A 54 -11.60 -2.11 1.82
N ASN A 55 -12.09 -3.21 2.38
CA ASN A 55 -12.33 -4.47 1.65
C ASN A 55 -13.26 -4.23 0.46
N LYS A 56 -14.37 -3.53 0.71
CA LYS A 56 -15.34 -3.21 -0.33
C LYS A 56 -14.75 -2.33 -1.43
N ILE A 57 -14.05 -1.25 -1.08
CA ILE A 57 -13.38 -0.36 -2.04
C ILE A 57 -12.40 -1.14 -2.93
N VAL A 58 -11.53 -1.94 -2.32
CA VAL A 58 -10.52 -2.73 -3.05
C VAL A 58 -11.19 -3.72 -4.01
N THR A 59 -12.29 -4.35 -3.57
CA THR A 59 -13.03 -5.32 -4.38
C THR A 59 -13.74 -4.66 -5.55
N THR A 60 -14.46 -3.56 -5.31
CA THR A 60 -15.18 -2.82 -6.37
C THR A 60 -14.22 -2.36 -7.46
N MET A 61 -13.04 -1.89 -7.08
CA MET A 61 -12.12 -1.23 -8.00
C MET A 61 -11.04 -2.16 -8.58
N GLN A 62 -11.08 -3.45 -8.24
CA GLN A 62 -10.06 -4.43 -8.61
C GLN A 62 -9.85 -4.53 -10.13
N SER A 63 -10.94 -4.60 -10.90
CA SER A 63 -10.90 -4.74 -12.35
C SER A 63 -10.30 -3.50 -13.02
N GLU A 64 -10.66 -2.32 -12.55
CA GLU A 64 -10.24 -1.04 -13.10
C GLU A 64 -8.77 -0.75 -12.84
N PHE A 65 -8.31 -0.90 -11.58
CA PHE A 65 -6.91 -0.71 -11.24
C PHE A 65 -6.01 -1.84 -11.76
N GLY A 66 -6.55 -3.04 -11.94
CA GLY A 66 -5.83 -4.15 -12.59
C GLY A 66 -5.46 -3.85 -14.05
N ALA A 67 -6.32 -3.12 -14.75
CA ALA A 67 -6.11 -2.72 -16.15
C ALA A 67 -5.10 -1.56 -16.32
N ALA A 68 -4.96 -0.69 -15.30
CA ALA A 68 -4.06 0.46 -15.34
C ALA A 68 -2.61 0.04 -15.63
N ARG A 69 -1.88 0.80 -16.44
CA ARG A 69 -0.50 0.49 -16.88
C ARG A 69 0.55 1.33 -16.17
N SER A 70 0.14 2.41 -15.51
CA SER A 70 1.02 3.30 -14.77
C SER A 70 0.32 3.90 -13.56
N GLN A 71 1.12 4.43 -12.63
CA GLN A 71 0.63 5.18 -11.48
C GLN A 71 -0.23 6.38 -11.92
N GLN A 72 0.18 7.08 -12.99
CA GLN A 72 -0.56 8.23 -13.50
C GLN A 72 -1.93 7.82 -14.04
N GLU A 73 -2.02 6.70 -14.76
CA GLU A 73 -3.30 6.17 -15.24
C GLU A 73 -4.21 5.75 -14.07
N ALA A 74 -3.64 5.06 -13.07
CA ALA A 74 -4.35 4.70 -11.84
C ALA A 74 -4.86 5.95 -11.11
N ARG A 75 -4.05 7.01 -11.00
CA ARG A 75 -4.46 8.27 -10.39
C ARG A 75 -5.64 8.91 -11.14
N GLN A 76 -5.62 8.89 -12.47
CA GLN A 76 -6.73 9.40 -13.27
C GLN A 76 -8.00 8.56 -13.13
N LEU A 77 -7.87 7.24 -13.02
CA LEU A 77 -8.99 6.33 -12.68
C LEU A 77 -9.58 6.69 -11.31
N ALA A 78 -8.74 6.83 -10.29
CA ALA A 78 -9.17 7.21 -8.95
C ALA A 78 -9.90 8.56 -8.91
N LEU A 79 -9.43 9.56 -9.68
CA LEU A 79 -10.11 10.84 -9.80
C LEU A 79 -11.47 10.74 -10.47
N ARG A 80 -11.59 9.94 -11.54
CA ARG A 80 -12.87 9.73 -12.24
C ARG A 80 -13.87 8.99 -11.38
N ASN A 81 -13.41 7.98 -10.64
CA ASN A 81 -14.26 7.11 -9.82
C ASN A 81 -14.37 7.57 -8.37
N LYS A 82 -13.93 8.80 -8.07
CA LYS A 82 -13.98 9.40 -6.73
C LYS A 82 -15.38 9.35 -6.12
N ALA A 83 -16.41 9.69 -6.90
CA ALA A 83 -17.80 9.69 -6.43
C ALA A 83 -18.29 8.27 -6.11
N GLU A 84 -17.91 7.28 -6.93
CA GLU A 84 -18.26 5.87 -6.72
C GLU A 84 -17.54 5.28 -5.50
N LEU A 85 -16.28 5.66 -5.27
CA LEU A 85 -15.53 5.29 -4.06
C LEU A 85 -16.23 5.80 -2.80
N GLU A 86 -16.69 7.06 -2.84
CA GLU A 86 -17.40 7.67 -1.72
C GLU A 86 -18.76 7.00 -1.49
N GLU A 87 -19.51 6.72 -2.56
CA GLU A 87 -20.77 5.97 -2.49
C GLU A 87 -20.57 4.58 -1.90
N THR A 88 -19.56 3.86 -2.39
CA THR A 88 -19.23 2.51 -1.92
C THR A 88 -18.93 2.51 -0.42
N ALA A 89 -18.14 3.47 0.06
CA ALA A 89 -17.84 3.60 1.48
C ALA A 89 -19.09 3.95 2.30
N ARG A 90 -19.91 4.87 1.81
CA ARG A 90 -21.15 5.30 2.48
C ARG A 90 -22.16 4.17 2.60
N GLN A 91 -22.30 3.35 1.55
CA GLN A 91 -23.17 2.17 1.57
C GLN A 91 -22.74 1.19 2.65
N VAL A 92 -21.44 0.87 2.75
CA VAL A 92 -20.94 -0.03 3.81
C VAL A 92 -21.23 0.54 5.19
N ILE A 93 -20.99 1.83 5.41
CA ILE A 93 -21.26 2.49 6.70
C ILE A 93 -22.75 2.39 7.06
N SER A 94 -23.64 2.62 6.09
CA SER A 94 -25.08 2.49 6.27
C SER A 94 -25.51 1.04 6.54
N ASP A 95 -24.94 0.06 5.84
CA ASP A 95 -25.25 -1.37 5.99
C ASP A 95 -24.89 -1.87 7.40
N TYR A 96 -23.85 -1.30 8.01
CA TYR A 96 -23.45 -1.57 9.40
C TYR A 96 -24.20 -0.71 10.43
N GLY A 97 -25.20 0.08 10.02
CA GLY A 97 -26.09 0.83 10.91
C GLY A 97 -25.55 2.20 11.35
N TYR A 98 -24.51 2.71 10.70
CA TYR A 98 -23.93 4.02 10.98
C TYR A 98 -24.36 5.07 9.96
N SER A 99 -24.22 6.35 10.32
CA SER A 99 -24.51 7.49 9.45
C SER A 99 -23.33 8.46 9.35
N TYR A 100 -22.11 7.95 9.45
CA TYR A 100 -20.91 8.78 9.39
C TYR A 100 -20.76 9.41 8.00
N PRO A 101 -20.40 10.70 7.91
CA PRO A 101 -19.98 11.28 6.64
C PRO A 101 -18.72 10.58 6.14
N VAL A 102 -18.54 10.56 4.83
CA VAL A 102 -17.32 10.05 4.20
C VAL A 102 -16.73 11.13 3.31
N GLN A 103 -15.42 11.29 3.36
CA GLN A 103 -14.69 12.12 2.43
C GLN A 103 -13.64 11.28 1.70
N VAL A 104 -13.69 11.29 0.37
CA VAL A 104 -12.65 10.71 -0.46
C VAL A 104 -11.81 11.84 -1.07
N GLU A 105 -10.49 11.68 -1.12
CA GLU A 105 -9.57 12.62 -1.73
C GLU A 105 -8.46 11.87 -2.47
N VAL A 106 -7.87 12.52 -3.48
CA VAL A 106 -6.74 11.98 -4.24
C VAL A 106 -5.64 13.03 -4.26
N GLY A 107 -4.46 12.68 -3.78
CA GLY A 107 -3.32 13.60 -3.68
C GLY A 107 -2.11 12.97 -2.99
N GLU A 108 -1.13 13.80 -2.62
CA GLU A 108 0.08 13.34 -1.95
C GLU A 108 -0.03 13.37 -0.43
N TYR A 109 0.30 12.26 0.22
CA TYR A 109 0.25 12.14 1.68
C TYR A 109 1.50 11.41 2.23
N ASP A 110 1.79 11.64 3.50
CA ASP A 110 2.87 10.95 4.21
C ASP A 110 2.44 9.53 4.62
N PHE A 111 3.26 8.55 4.26
CA PHE A 111 3.08 7.15 4.64
C PHE A 111 4.25 6.66 5.48
N PRO A 112 4.01 5.84 6.52
CA PRO A 112 5.07 5.12 7.21
C PRO A 112 5.64 4.00 6.34
N THR A 113 6.78 3.44 6.76
CA THR A 113 7.30 2.20 6.19
C THR A 113 6.29 1.06 6.41
N LYS A 114 5.97 0.31 5.36
CA LYS A 114 4.98 -0.78 5.39
C LYS A 114 5.44 -2.02 4.64
N THR A 115 5.05 -3.18 5.15
CA THR A 115 5.37 -4.49 4.59
C THR A 115 4.11 -5.16 4.05
N TYR A 116 4.17 -5.62 2.81
CA TYR A 116 3.07 -6.23 2.05
C TYR A 116 3.55 -7.58 1.50
N GLY A 117 3.31 -8.66 2.24
CA GLY A 117 3.89 -9.98 1.92
C GLY A 117 5.41 -9.88 1.84
N ASP A 118 5.96 -10.23 0.68
CA ASP A 118 7.38 -10.11 0.41
C ASP A 118 7.83 -8.68 0.04
N PHE A 119 7.01 -7.63 0.07
CA PHE A 119 7.45 -6.30 -0.35
C PHE A 119 7.52 -5.30 0.80
N VAL A 120 8.64 -4.59 0.95
CA VAL A 120 8.75 -3.45 1.87
C VAL A 120 8.74 -2.13 1.10
N LEU A 121 7.81 -1.25 1.43
CA LEU A 121 7.72 0.12 0.94
C LEU A 121 8.21 1.11 2.01
N PRO A 122 9.21 1.95 1.73
CA PRO A 122 9.78 2.86 2.72
C PRO A 122 8.85 4.03 3.06
N GLN A 123 9.08 4.66 4.22
CA GLN A 123 8.43 5.92 4.59
C GLN A 123 8.67 7.02 3.55
N GLY A 124 7.66 7.84 3.29
CA GLY A 124 7.77 8.99 2.39
C GLY A 124 6.42 9.55 1.97
N LYS A 125 6.44 10.54 1.06
CA LYS A 125 5.25 11.08 0.42
C LYS A 125 4.90 10.27 -0.83
N TYR A 126 3.64 9.90 -0.96
CA TYR A 126 3.11 9.12 -2.08
C TYR A 126 1.78 9.69 -2.54
N GLU A 127 1.54 9.59 -3.84
CA GLU A 127 0.19 9.74 -4.40
C GLU A 127 -0.72 8.63 -3.84
N ALA A 128 -1.87 9.03 -3.32
CA ALA A 128 -2.80 8.11 -2.70
C ALA A 128 -4.25 8.56 -2.78
N VAL A 129 -5.13 7.57 -2.66
CA VAL A 129 -6.54 7.77 -2.33
C VAL A 129 -6.68 7.79 -0.81
N ARG A 130 -7.21 8.89 -0.27
CA ARG A 130 -7.53 9.06 1.15
C ARG A 130 -9.02 8.93 1.36
N VAL A 131 -9.43 8.02 2.24
CA VAL A 131 -10.83 7.83 2.63
C VAL A 131 -10.95 8.13 4.12
N VAL A 132 -11.68 9.18 4.47
CA VAL A 132 -11.90 9.60 5.86
C VAL A 132 -13.32 9.23 6.25
N ILE A 133 -13.46 8.39 7.28
CA ILE A 133 -14.75 8.01 7.85
C ILE A 133 -15.01 8.92 9.05
N GLY A 134 -16.17 9.59 9.06
CA GLY A 134 -16.60 10.45 10.16
C GLY A 134 -15.60 11.58 10.44
N GLU A 135 -15.20 11.74 11.70
CA GLU A 135 -14.26 12.78 12.14
C GLU A 135 -12.79 12.46 11.82
N GLY A 136 -12.48 11.24 11.37
CA GLY A 136 -11.13 10.84 10.99
C GLY A 136 -10.12 10.84 12.13
N GLN A 137 -10.55 10.62 13.38
CA GLN A 137 -9.68 10.64 14.57
C GLN A 137 -9.08 9.28 14.90
N GLY A 138 -9.47 8.22 14.20
CA GLY A 138 -8.98 6.87 14.43
C GLY A 138 -7.72 6.52 13.67
N GLN A 139 -7.19 5.33 13.97
CA GLN A 139 -6.04 4.78 13.27
C GLN A 139 -6.25 4.64 11.76
N ASN A 140 -5.16 4.81 11.02
CA ASN A 140 -5.10 4.62 9.57
C ASN A 140 -4.97 3.13 9.22
N TRP A 141 -5.59 2.73 8.11
CA TRP A 141 -5.28 1.49 7.41
C TRP A 141 -4.52 1.84 6.14
N TRP A 142 -3.40 1.17 5.86
CA TRP A 142 -2.49 1.51 4.76
C TRP A 142 -2.43 0.41 3.71
N CYS A 143 -2.52 0.76 2.45
CA CYS A 143 -2.60 -0.21 1.35
C CYS A 143 -2.02 0.34 0.04
N VAL A 144 -1.95 -0.50 -1.00
CA VAL A 144 -1.51 -0.13 -2.35
C VAL A 144 -2.55 -0.57 -3.38
N LEU A 145 -3.18 0.41 -4.03
CA LEU A 145 -4.20 0.19 -5.08
C LEU A 145 -3.57 -0.16 -6.41
N PHE A 146 -2.47 0.50 -6.76
CA PHE A 146 -1.72 0.22 -7.97
C PHE A 146 -0.23 0.06 -7.66
N PRO A 147 0.42 -1.03 -8.11
CA PRO A 147 -0.24 -2.27 -8.52
C PRO A 147 -1.07 -2.85 -7.35
N PRO A 148 -2.09 -3.70 -7.59
CA PRO A 148 -3.08 -4.09 -6.59
C PRO A 148 -2.53 -5.05 -5.52
N LEU A 149 -1.66 -4.56 -4.61
CA LEU A 149 -1.07 -5.35 -3.52
C LEU A 149 -2.03 -5.54 -2.35
N CYS A 150 -3.12 -4.78 -2.29
CA CYS A 150 -4.12 -4.87 -1.22
C CYS A 150 -4.74 -6.26 -1.01
N LEU A 151 -4.72 -7.10 -2.05
CA LEU A 151 -5.30 -8.44 -2.04
C LEU A 151 -4.32 -9.50 -1.52
N VAL A 152 -3.01 -9.23 -1.59
CA VAL A 152 -1.96 -10.20 -1.22
C VAL A 152 -1.41 -9.96 0.18
N SER A 153 -1.71 -8.82 0.82
CA SER A 153 -1.13 -8.47 2.11
C SER A 153 -1.99 -8.89 3.30
N SER A 154 -1.60 -9.99 3.95
CA SER A 154 -2.16 -10.48 5.23
C SER A 154 -1.51 -9.85 6.47
N SER A 155 -0.58 -8.91 6.30
CA SER A 155 0.37 -8.51 7.35
C SER A 155 -0.19 -7.58 8.43
N ASP A 156 -1.23 -6.78 8.14
CA ASP A 156 -1.64 -5.71 9.07
C ASP A 156 -2.97 -5.93 9.80
N GLN A 157 -3.68 -7.06 9.60
CA GLN A 157 -4.72 -7.54 10.53
C GLN A 157 -5.03 -9.01 10.31
N GLY A 158 -4.91 -9.79 11.38
CA GLY A 158 -5.29 -11.19 11.44
C GLY A 158 -6.79 -11.37 11.27
N LEU A 159 -7.21 -11.75 10.06
CA LEU A 159 -8.29 -12.69 9.80
C LEU A 159 -7.95 -13.36 8.48
N SER A 160 -7.40 -14.56 8.59
CA SER A 160 -7.21 -15.50 7.49
C SER A 160 -8.57 -15.86 6.92
N LEU A 161 -8.97 -15.21 5.83
CA LEU A 161 -9.96 -15.78 4.91
C LEU A 161 -9.21 -16.54 3.84
N GLY A 162 -9.00 -17.83 4.12
CA GLY A 162 -8.48 -18.82 3.18
C GLY A 162 -6.98 -18.70 2.93
N SER A 163 -6.31 -19.84 2.96
CA SER A 163 -5.06 -20.03 2.24
C SER A 163 -5.20 -19.43 0.83
N ALA A 164 -4.49 -18.32 0.57
CA ALA A 164 -4.39 -17.80 -0.78
C ALA A 164 -3.86 -18.94 -1.67
N PRO A 165 -4.60 -19.40 -2.69
CA PRO A 165 -3.99 -20.24 -3.71
C PRO A 165 -2.91 -19.36 -4.32
N GLN A 166 -1.65 -19.81 -4.26
CA GLN A 166 -0.44 -19.22 -4.83
C GLN A 166 -0.60 -17.74 -5.20
N ALA A 167 -0.08 -16.82 -4.38
CA ALA A 167 -0.02 -15.41 -4.76
C ALA A 167 0.67 -15.27 -6.12
N GLU A 168 -0.12 -15.19 -7.20
CA GLU A 168 0.37 -14.82 -8.52
C GLU A 168 0.74 -13.35 -8.42
N ILE A 169 2.00 -13.12 -8.03
CA ILE A 169 2.61 -11.81 -8.07
C ILE A 169 2.49 -11.35 -9.53
N SER A 170 1.61 -10.40 -9.79
CA SER A 170 1.48 -9.79 -11.11
C SER A 170 2.86 -9.31 -11.56
N TRP A 171 3.19 -9.45 -12.85
CA TRP A 171 4.45 -8.93 -13.41
C TRP A 171 4.72 -7.48 -13.01
N LYS A 172 3.66 -6.66 -12.88
CA LYS A 172 3.75 -5.26 -12.41
C LYS A 172 4.30 -5.12 -10.99
N CYS A 173 4.06 -6.10 -10.11
CA CYS A 173 4.61 -6.09 -8.76
C CYS A 173 6.11 -6.42 -8.75
N LEU A 174 6.57 -7.29 -9.66
CA LEU A 174 8.00 -7.59 -9.83
C LEU A 174 8.79 -6.38 -10.33
N GLU A 175 8.15 -5.49 -11.11
CA GLU A 175 8.76 -4.24 -11.57
C GLU A 175 9.11 -3.27 -10.43
N LEU A 176 8.52 -3.43 -9.24
CA LEU A 176 8.81 -2.58 -8.07
C LEU A 176 10.16 -2.90 -7.40
N LEU A 177 10.69 -4.12 -7.58
CA LEU A 177 11.95 -4.54 -6.98
C LEU A 177 13.15 -3.68 -7.41
N PRO A 178 13.42 -3.49 -8.73
CA PRO A 178 14.52 -2.62 -9.16
C PRO A 178 14.31 -1.15 -8.78
N GLN A 179 13.09 -0.76 -8.45
CA GLN A 179 12.76 0.61 -8.05
C GLN A 179 13.09 0.85 -6.57
N GLY A 180 13.31 -0.20 -5.78
CA GLY A 180 13.75 -0.11 -4.38
C GLY A 180 12.83 -0.82 -3.40
N ALA A 181 11.76 -1.46 -3.86
CA ALA A 181 10.97 -2.35 -3.01
C ALA A 181 11.84 -3.55 -2.64
N ARG A 182 11.81 -3.96 -1.38
CA ARG A 182 12.68 -5.04 -0.88
C ARG A 182 11.90 -6.32 -0.65
N LEU A 183 12.51 -7.46 -0.97
CA LEU A 183 11.98 -8.78 -0.63
C LEU A 183 12.01 -9.01 0.89
N GLY A 184 10.85 -9.30 1.47
CA GLY A 184 10.60 -9.56 2.89
C GLY A 184 10.97 -10.98 3.31
N GLY A 185 12.18 -11.46 2.99
CA GLY A 185 12.73 -12.70 3.52
C GLY A 185 12.09 -14.00 2.99
N LEU A 186 12.92 -14.84 2.36
CA LEU A 186 12.60 -16.23 2.02
C LEU A 186 12.23 -17.02 3.29
N GLN A 187 10.94 -17.10 3.64
CA GLN A 187 10.48 -18.13 4.55
C GLN A 187 10.50 -19.44 3.76
N LYS A 188 11.59 -20.21 3.93
CA LYS A 188 11.70 -21.59 3.47
C LYS A 188 10.42 -22.34 3.88
N PRO A 189 9.72 -23.07 2.98
CA PRO A 189 8.57 -23.85 3.38
C PRO A 189 9.02 -24.82 4.47
N ALA A 190 8.37 -24.74 5.63
CA ALA A 190 8.51 -25.74 6.67
C ALA A 190 8.08 -27.06 6.04
N ALA A 191 8.99 -28.04 6.02
CA ALA A 191 8.68 -29.39 5.59
C ALA A 191 7.50 -29.92 6.43
N GLU A 192 6.44 -30.35 5.76
CA GLU A 192 5.38 -31.15 6.37
C GLU A 192 6.01 -32.39 7.02
N PRO A 193 5.67 -32.74 8.27
CA PRO A 193 5.94 -34.09 8.74
C PRO A 193 4.99 -35.02 7.99
N SER A 194 5.59 -35.88 7.17
CA SER A 194 4.96 -37.07 6.61
C SER A 194 4.34 -37.88 7.75
N ASN A 195 3.01 -37.94 7.77
CA ASN A 195 2.27 -38.84 8.62
C ASN A 195 2.38 -40.25 8.01
N GLU A 196 3.39 -41.02 8.44
CA GLU A 196 3.43 -42.47 8.26
C GLU A 196 3.05 -43.14 9.59
N GLN A 197 1.94 -43.87 9.53
CA GLN A 197 1.46 -44.97 10.39
C GLN A 197 0.78 -44.59 11.73
#